data_AF-A0A819I790-F1
#
_entry.id   AF-A0A819I790-F1
#
_cell.length_a   1.000
_cell.length_b   1.000
_cell.length_c   1.000
_cell.angle_alpha   90.00
_cell.angle_beta   90.00
_cell.angle_gamma   90.00
#
_symmetry.space_group_name_H-M   'P 1'
#
loop_
_entity.id
_entity.type
_entity.pdbx_description
1 polymer ?
#
loop_
_entity_poly.entity_id
_entity_poly.type
_entity_poly.pdbx_seq_one_letter_code
_entity_poly.pdbx_strand_id
1 'polypeptide(L)' 'EEKKSTQKKMSTADATNSNNTSKTDEYIKLRVVGQDNSEVHFKVKMTTSMGKLKKVLF' A
#
# COMPACT_ATOMS: atom_id res chain seq x y z
N GLU A 1 10.51 40.60 16.25
CA GLU A 1 9.77 39.33 16.43
C GLU A 1 8.99 39.04 15.16
N GLU A 2 9.37 38.10 14.27
CA GLU A 2 9.32 36.62 14.43
C GLU A 2 7.93 36.13 14.89
N LYS A 3 7.18 35.22 14.24
CA LYS A 3 7.50 34.23 13.21
C LYS A 3 6.29 33.87 12.32
N LYS A 4 6.64 33.62 11.06
CA LYS A 4 6.05 32.77 10.01
C LYS A 4 5.32 31.51 10.53
N SER A 5 4.00 31.41 10.28
CA SER A 5 3.27 30.15 10.44
C SER A 5 3.70 29.18 9.34
N THR A 6 4.31 28.09 9.76
CA THR A 6 4.99 27.12 8.91
C THR A 6 4.03 25.98 8.61
N GLN A 7 3.77 25.79 7.32
CA GLN A 7 3.12 24.65 6.73
C GLN A 7 3.91 23.37 7.09
N LYS A 8 3.39 22.54 8.00
CA LYS A 8 3.94 21.20 8.27
C LYS A 8 3.20 20.17 7.42
N LYS A 9 3.62 20.09 6.17
CA LYS A 9 3.48 18.90 5.32
C LYS A 9 4.51 17.86 5.77
N MET A 10 4.21 16.59 5.55
CA MET A 10 5.06 15.39 5.70
C MET A 10 5.04 14.69 7.06
N SER A 11 4.22 13.63 7.14
CA SER A 11 4.64 12.37 7.73
C SER A 11 5.35 11.57 6.63
N THR A 12 6.65 11.39 6.82
CA THR A 12 7.60 10.65 5.99
C THR A 12 7.57 9.15 6.26
N ALA A 13 7.97 8.39 5.23
CA ALA A 13 8.52 7.02 5.24
C ALA A 13 7.51 5.90 5.58
N ASP A 14 7.35 4.85 4.78
CA ASP A 14 8.41 4.09 4.14
C ASP A 14 7.88 3.43 2.85
N ALA A 15 8.16 4.05 1.70
CA ALA A 15 8.02 3.39 0.40
C ALA A 15 9.38 2.80 0.02
N THR A 16 9.88 1.85 0.80
CA THR A 16 10.95 0.96 0.34
C THR A 16 10.36 0.09 -0.78
N ASN A 17 10.38 0.64 -2.00
CA ASN A 17 10.14 -0.11 -3.22
C ASN A 17 11.35 -1.03 -3.45
N SER A 18 11.40 -2.11 -2.69
CA SER A 18 12.33 -3.20 -2.93
C SER A 18 11.85 -3.92 -4.19
N ASN A 19 12.32 -3.42 -5.33
CA ASN A 19 12.25 -4.07 -6.64
C ASN A 19 13.06 -5.37 -6.60
N ASN A 20 12.58 -6.36 -5.86
CA ASN A 20 13.00 -7.74 -6.01
C ASN A 20 12.21 -8.32 -7.19
N THR A 21 12.56 -7.88 -8.39
CA THR A 21 12.14 -8.47 -9.66
C THR A 21 12.88 -9.79 -9.87
N SER A 22 12.76 -10.69 -8.90
CA SER A 22 13.36 -12.02 -8.92
C SER A 22 12.22 -13.04 -8.94
N LYS A 23 11.77 -13.37 -10.16
CA LYS A 23 10.84 -14.48 -10.46
C LYS A 23 9.41 -14.30 -9.93
N THR A 24 8.96 -13.04 -9.79
CA THR A 24 7.69 -12.62 -9.19
C THR A 24 6.55 -12.35 -10.18
N ASP A 25 6.73 -12.55 -11.49
CA ASP A 25 5.76 -12.11 -12.53
C ASP A 25 4.35 -12.69 -12.38
N GLU A 26 4.18 -13.79 -11.66
CA GLU A 26 2.85 -14.37 -11.43
C GLU A 26 2.07 -13.68 -10.30
N TYR A 27 2.73 -13.06 -9.31
CA TYR A 27 2.06 -12.52 -8.12
C TYR A 27 2.52 -11.12 -7.73
N ILE A 28 1.55 -10.26 -7.40
CA ILE A 28 1.74 -8.92 -6.88
C ILE A 28 1.44 -8.85 -5.38
N LYS A 29 2.08 -7.92 -4.68
CA LYS A 29 1.76 -7.60 -3.29
C LYS A 29 0.77 -6.42 -3.26
N LEU A 30 -0.36 -6.60 -2.59
CA LEU A 30 -1.36 -5.56 -2.36
C LEU A 30 -1.38 -5.21 -0.88
N ARG A 31 -1.37 -3.92 -0.58
CA ARG A 31 -1.64 -3.38 0.76
C ARG A 31 -3.10 -2.99 0.85
N VAL A 32 -3.78 -3.48 1.89
CA VAL A 32 -5.17 -3.18 2.19
C VAL A 32 -5.23 -2.53 3.57
N VAL A 33 -5.94 -1.40 3.67
CA VAL A 33 -6.11 -0.64 4.91
C VAL A 33 -7.58 -0.62 5.27
N GLY A 34 -7.92 -1.11 6.46
CA GLY A 34 -9.27 -1.10 7.02
C GLY A 34 -9.66 0.27 7.59
N GLN A 35 -10.96 0.46 7.86
CA GLN A 35 -11.49 1.71 8.43
C GLN A 35 -10.96 1.98 9.85
N ASP A 36 -10.63 0.92 10.57
CA ASP A 36 -9.99 0.91 11.88
C ASP A 36 -8.47 1.21 11.83
N ASN A 37 -7.94 1.54 10.64
CA ASN A 37 -6.51 1.68 10.35
C ASN A 37 -5.71 0.36 10.47
N SER A 38 -6.38 -0.80 10.46
CA SER A 38 -5.70 -2.09 10.37
C SER A 38 -5.08 -2.28 8.99
N GLU A 39 -3.82 -2.74 8.93
CA GLU A 39 -3.12 -2.99 7.67
C GLU A 39 -2.94 -4.49 7.41
N VAL A 40 -3.25 -4.92 6.19
CA VAL A 40 -3.05 -6.30 5.74
C VAL A 40 -2.36 -6.33 4.38
N HIS A 41 -1.32 -7.17 4.27
CA HIS A 41 -0.59 -7.38 3.03
C HIS A 41 -0.96 -8.72 2.39
N PHE A 42 -1.43 -8.68 1.14
CA PHE A 42 -1.79 -9.87 0.38
C PHE A 42 -0.84 -10.10 -0.77
N LYS A 43 -0.49 -11.37 -1.02
CA LYS A 43 0.13 -11.80 -2.27
C LYS A 43 -0.95 -12.36 -3.18
N VAL A 44 -1.20 -11.72 -4.31
CA VAL A 44 -2.30 -12.07 -5.23
C VAL A 44 -1.76 -12.32 -6.63
N LYS A 45 -2.32 -13.30 -7.35
CA LYS A 45 -1.94 -13.53 -8.76
C LYS A 45 -2.31 -12.32 -9.62
N MET A 46 -1.43 -11.91 -10.52
CA MET A 46 -1.66 -10.79 -11.45
C MET A 46 -2.92 -11.01 -12.32
N THR A 47 -3.24 -12.27 -12.65
CA THR A 47 -4.41 -12.63 -13.46
C THR A 47 -5.75 -12.58 -12.73
N THR A 48 -5.76 -12.29 -11.41
CA THR A 48 -6.98 -12.30 -10.61
C THR A 48 -7.77 -11.01 -10.81
N SER A 49 -9.08 -11.13 -11.06
CA SER A 49 -9.95 -9.97 -11.24
C SER A 49 -10.23 -9.23 -9.93
N MET A 50 -10.23 -7.90 -9.98
CA MET A 50 -10.45 -7.05 -8.80
C MET A 50 -11.83 -7.28 -8.14
N GLY A 51 -12.85 -7.69 -8.90
CA GLY A 51 -14.17 -8.01 -8.36
C GLY A 51 -14.16 -9.20 -7.40
N LYS A 52 -13.30 -10.20 -7.63
CA LYS A 52 -13.14 -11.34 -6.71
C LYS A 52 -12.42 -10.90 -5.44
N LEU A 53 -11.34 -10.11 -5.57
CA LEU A 53 -10.62 -9.57 -4.40
C LEU A 53 -11.57 -8.75 -3.53
N LYS A 54 -12.37 -7.86 -4.14
CA LYS A 54 -13.32 -7.03 -3.40
C LYS A 54 -14.29 -7.87 -2.58
N LYS A 55 -14.90 -8.91 -3.15
CA LYS A 55 -15.85 -9.77 -2.42
C LYS A 55 -15.23 -10.61 -1.30
N VAL A 56 -13.93 -10.89 -1.37
CA VAL A 56 -13.23 -11.66 -0.33
C VAL A 56 -12.72 -10.73 0.78
N LEU A 57 -12.43 -9.47 0.45
CA LEU A 57 -11.82 -8.50 1.35
C LEU A 57 -12.82 -7.51 1.97
N PHE A 58 -13.99 -7.30 1.34
CA PHE A 58 -15.06 -6.37 1.73
C PHE A 58 -16.40 -7.11 1.70
#